data_AF-A0A8S3I4F7-F1
#
_entry.id   AF-A0A8S3I4F7-F1
#
_cell.length_a   1.000
_cell.length_b   1.000
_cell.length_c   1.000
_cell.angle_alpha   90.00
_cell.angle_beta   90.00
_cell.angle_gamma   90.00
#
_symmetry.space_group_name_H-M   'P 1'
#
loop_
_entity.id
_entity.type
_entity.pdbx_description
1 polymer ?
#
loop_
_entity_poly.entity_id
_entity_poly.type
_entity_poly.pdbx_seq_one_letter_code
_entity_poly.pdbx_strand_id
1 'polypeptide(L)' 'DPALHLAVHRAKYDIVDLLLKYHANPNVCNQSGKTALHRAAFSYTDENASRVQALLQ' A
#
# COMPACT_ATOMS: atom_id res chain seq x y z
N ASP A 1 2.42 1.03 10.58
CA ASP A 1 2.81 -0.02 9.62
C ASP A 1 3.75 0.46 8.52
N PRO A 2 5.07 0.36 8.76
CA PRO A 2 6.09 0.47 7.71
C PRO A 2 5.99 -0.65 6.67
N ALA A 3 5.44 -1.82 7.04
CA ALA A 3 5.41 -3.01 6.19
C ALA A 3 4.62 -2.81 4.89
N LEU A 4 3.41 -2.26 4.97
CA LEU A 4 2.57 -2.03 3.78
C LEU A 4 3.17 -0.97 2.86
N HIS A 5 3.77 0.09 3.43
CA HIS A 5 4.49 1.10 2.64
C HIS A 5 5.68 0.53 1.88
N LEU A 6 6.46 -0.34 2.52
CA LEU A 6 7.61 -0.98 1.90
C LEU A 6 7.20 -2.00 0.83
N ALA A 7 6.12 -2.75 1.08
CA ALA A 7 5.57 -3.69 0.11
C ALA A 7 5.10 -2.98 -1.17
N VAL A 8 4.34 -1.90 -1.02
CA VAL A 8 3.90 -1.06 -2.14
C VAL A 8 5.09 -0.42 -2.86
N HIS A 9 6.04 0.17 -2.12
CA HIS A 9 7.20 0.82 -2.73
C HIS A 9 8.10 -0.14 -3.52
N ARG A 10 8.16 -1.42 -3.09
CA ARG A 10 8.94 -2.47 -3.77
C ARG A 10 8.14 -3.26 -4.81
N ALA A 11 6.91 -2.84 -5.14
CA ALA A 11 6.00 -3.56 -6.04
C ALA A 11 5.84 -5.05 -5.66
N LYS A 12 5.81 -5.34 -4.37
CA LYS A 12 5.66 -6.69 -3.82
C LYS A 12 4.17 -7.01 -3.64
N TYR A 13 3.47 -7.27 -4.75
CA TYR A 13 2.03 -7.51 -4.79
C TYR A 13 1.57 -8.62 -3.82
N ASP A 14 2.29 -9.75 -3.78
CA ASP A 14 1.96 -10.87 -2.88
C ASP A 14 2.00 -10.47 -1.40
N ILE A 15 2.93 -9.59 -1.03
CA ILE A 15 3.08 -9.10 0.34
C ILE A 15 1.97 -8.09 0.66
N VAL A 16 1.60 -7.23 -0.31
CA VAL A 16 0.45 -6.35 -0.16
C VAL A 16 -0.78 -7.20 0.12
N ASP A 17 -1.13 -8.14 -0.76
CA ASP A 17 -2.32 -8.98 -0.62
C ASP A 17 -2.33 -9.77 0.70
N LEU A 18 -1.17 -10.28 1.14
CA LEU A 18 -1.05 -10.94 2.43
C LEU A 18 -1.34 -9.98 3.60
N LEU A 19 -0.76 -8.79 3.60
CA LEU A 19 -1.00 -7.78 4.65
C LEU A 19 -2.46 -7.34 4.68
N LEU A 20 -3.09 -7.17 3.51
CA LEU A 20 -4.51 -6.82 3.42
C LEU A 20 -5.40 -7.94 3.95
N LYS A 21 -5.08 -9.18 3.63
CA LYS A 21 -5.76 -10.37 4.17
C LYS A 21 -5.68 -10.46 5.69
N TYR A 22 -4.61 -9.94 6.29
CA TYR A 22 -4.46 -9.85 7.75
C TYR A 22 -5.04 -8.56 8.35
N HIS A 23 -5.91 -7.84 7.64
CA HIS A 23 -6.55 -6.60 8.10
C HIS A 23 -5.55 -5.48 8.44
N ALA A 24 -4.39 -5.43 7.77
CA ALA A 24 -3.46 -4.32 7.93
C ALA A 24 -4.16 -3.00 7.57
N ASN A 25 -4.06 -2.01 8.45
CA ASN A 25 -4.75 -0.73 8.24
C ASN A 25 -4.05 0.08 7.14
N PRO A 26 -4.72 0.32 5.99
CA PRO A 26 -4.14 1.02 4.84
C PRO A 26 -4.03 2.54 5.04
N ASN A 27 -4.79 3.07 5.99
CA ASN A 27 -4.84 4.50 6.31
C ASN A 27 -3.70 4.93 7.24
N VAL A 28 -2.86 3.98 7.69
CA VAL A 28 -1.70 4.33 8.50
C VAL A 28 -0.74 5.17 7.66
N CYS A 29 -0.34 6.31 8.20
CA CYS A 29 0.64 7.19 7.60
C CYS A 29 2.05 6.79 8.05
N ASN A 30 3.04 6.95 7.16
CA ASN A 30 4.45 6.93 7.54
C ASN A 30 4.85 8.25 8.23
N GLN A 31 6.13 8.35 8.62
CA GLN A 31 6.70 9.54 9.28
C GLN A 31 6.57 10.84 8.47
N SER A 32 6.33 10.77 7.16
CA SER A 32 6.08 11.93 6.30
C SER A 32 4.59 12.25 6.12
N GLY A 33 3.69 11.62 6.90
CA GLY A 33 2.25 11.79 6.78
C GLY A 33 1.63 11.17 5.52
N LYS A 34 2.40 10.40 4.74
CA LYS A 34 1.91 9.73 3.52
C LYS A 34 1.42 8.34 3.86
N THR A 35 0.28 7.93 3.29
CA THR A 35 -0.24 6.56 3.38
C THR A 35 0.39 5.64 2.34
N ALA A 36 0.09 4.34 2.42
CA ALA A 36 0.51 3.37 1.42
C ALA A 36 -0.02 3.74 0.02
N LEU A 37 -1.25 4.29 -0.06
CA LEU A 37 -1.86 4.77 -1.31
C LEU A 37 -1.09 5.93 -1.94
N HIS A 38 -0.64 6.88 -1.13
CA HIS A 38 0.19 7.98 -1.63
C HIS A 38 1.47 7.44 -2.27
N ARG A 39 2.10 6.41 -1.67
CA ARG A 39 3.30 5.77 -2.25
C ARG A 39 2.98 4.97 -3.51
N ALA A 40 1.82 4.30 -3.57
CA ALA A 40 1.36 3.54 -4.74
C ALA A 40 1.18 4.46 -5.95
N ALA A 41 0.59 5.65 -5.75
CA ALA A 41 0.38 6.65 -6.80
C ALA A 41 1.69 7.23 -7.35
N PHE A 42 2.78 7.20 -6.58
CA PHE A 42 4.12 7.57 -7.05
C PHE A 42 4.87 6.41 -7.71
N SER A 43 4.38 5.17 -7.62
CA SER A 43 4.96 4.05 -8.34
C SER A 43 4.33 4.00 -9.74
N TYR A 44 5.16 3.88 -10.78
CA TYR A 44 4.77 3.95 -12.20
C TYR A 44 3.88 2.79 -12.69
N THR A 45 3.37 1.93 -11.81
CA THR A 45 2.56 0.77 -12.18
C THR A 45 1.10 0.99 -11.79
N ASP A 46 0.20 1.07 -12.77
CA ASP A 46 -1.25 1.21 -12.56
C ASP A 46 -1.82 0.14 -11.62
N GLU A 47 -1.23 -1.07 -11.62
CA GLU A 47 -1.65 -2.18 -10.77
C GLU A 47 -1.49 -1.92 -9.26
N ASN A 48 -0.53 -1.07 -8.85
CA ASN A 48 -0.37 -0.66 -7.46
C ASN A 48 -1.49 0.29 -7.02
N ALA A 49 -1.91 1.19 -7.90
CA ALA A 49 -2.98 2.13 -7.61
C ALA A 49 -4.31 1.39 -7.41
N SER A 50 -4.67 0.47 -8.31
CA SER A 50 -5.92 -0.29 -8.21
C SER A 50 -5.99 -1.20 -6.98
N ARG A 51 -4.91 -1.91 -6.63
CA ARG A 51 -4.88 -2.78 -5.44
C ARG A 51 -4.96 -2.00 -4.14
N VAL A 52 -4.26 -0.86 -4.07
CA VAL A 52 -4.28 -0.02 -2.87
C VAL A 52 -5.56 0.83 -2.84
N GLN A 53 -6.25 1.03 -3.96
CA GLN A 53 -7.59 1.65 -4.00
C GLN A 53 -8.68 0.69 -3.50
N ALA A 54 -8.50 -0.62 -3.65
CA ALA A 54 -9.37 -1.64 -3.05
C ALA A 54 -9.37 -1.59 -1.51
N LEU A 55 -8.47 -0.83 -0.90
CA LEU A 55 -8.39 -0.61 0.55
C LEU A 55 -9.27 0.53 1.07
N LEU A 56 -9.84 1.34 0.17
CA LEU A 56 -10.76 2.42 0.50
C LEU A 56 -12.24 2.00 0.37
N GLN A 57 -12.52 0.76 -0.03
CA GLN A 57 -13.87 0.17 -0.09
C GLN A 57 -14.08 -0.78 1.09
#